data_AF-A0A9D6HKH1-F1
#
_entry.id   AF-A0A9D6HKH1-F1
#
_cell.length_a   1.000
_cell.length_b   1.000
_cell.length_c   1.000
_cell.angle_alpha   90.00
_cell.angle_beta   90.00
_cell.angle_gamma   90.00
#
_symmetry.space_group_name_H-M   'P 1'
#
loop_
_entity.id
_entity.type
_entity.pdbx_description
1 polymer ?
#
loop_
_entity_poly.entity_id
_entity_poly.type
_entity_poly.pdbx_seq_one_letter_code
_entity_poly.pdbx_strand_id
1 'polypeptide(L)'
;MNMGRIRLAGLALALALSTAVGAESGKVLRACAIHEKPFLEASKTGDLDAQTDVEILARNGGWMQVRSAAGQTGWVRLLNVQPVSTEASAGSSLLGGLAKLGNVASTGSTGTTATTGAKGISQEDLAQAQPSLTELAKLEGLPSSAANGRRHAANHQLRAQVSEPLDPRPGERGTNATAPQQ
;
A
#
# COMPACT_ATOMS: atom_id res chain seq x y z
N MET A 1 -32.19 20.38 57.09
CA MET A 1 -31.45 19.42 56.25
C MET A 1 -30.66 20.16 55.18
N ASN A 2 -29.44 20.62 55.50
CA ASN A 2 -28.56 21.28 54.52
C ASN A 2 -27.17 20.64 54.58
N MET A 3 -26.91 19.65 53.72
CA MET A 3 -25.59 18.98 53.62
C MET A 3 -25.25 18.66 52.15
N GLY A 4 -25.45 19.62 51.23
CA GLY A 4 -25.37 19.40 49.79
C GLY A 4 -24.31 20.24 49.05
N ARG A 5 -23.18 20.60 49.69
CA ARG A 5 -22.25 21.59 49.08
C ARG A 5 -20.76 21.24 49.08
N ILE A 6 -20.32 20.13 49.65
CA ILE A 6 -18.87 19.88 49.84
C ILE A 6 -18.31 18.76 48.94
N ARG A 7 -19.11 18.18 48.03
CA ARG A 7 -18.62 17.16 47.07
C ARG A 7 -18.45 17.67 45.63
N LEU A 8 -18.12 18.94 45.45
CA LEU A 8 -18.03 19.57 44.11
C LEU A 8 -16.68 20.21 43.77
N ALA A 9 -15.67 20.08 44.63
CA ALA A 9 -14.36 20.72 44.41
C ALA A 9 -13.22 19.78 44.01
N GLY A 10 -13.42 18.45 44.02
CA GLY A 10 -12.35 17.48 43.75
C GLY A 10 -12.35 16.84 42.34
N LEU A 11 -13.39 17.06 41.54
CA LEU A 11 -13.60 16.33 40.28
C LEU A 11 -13.23 17.14 39.01
N ALA A 12 -12.69 18.34 39.16
CA ALA A 12 -12.57 19.29 38.03
C ALA A 12 -11.18 19.35 37.37
N LEU A 13 -10.14 18.66 37.86
CA LEU A 13 -8.77 18.83 37.35
C LEU A 13 -8.20 17.63 36.57
N ALA A 14 -8.96 16.57 36.35
CA ALA A 14 -8.47 15.36 35.67
C ALA A 14 -8.91 15.20 34.20
N LEU A 15 -9.46 16.24 33.57
CA LEU A 15 -10.09 16.14 32.25
C LEU A 15 -9.49 17.06 31.17
N ALA A 16 -8.16 17.12 31.07
CA ALA A 16 -7.48 17.89 30.04
C ALA A 16 -6.28 17.16 29.41
N LEU A 17 -6.43 15.86 29.12
CA LEU A 17 -5.62 15.20 28.10
C LEU A 17 -6.44 15.14 26.80
N SER A 18 -6.52 16.27 26.11
CA SER A 18 -6.95 16.30 24.72
C SER A 18 -5.87 15.62 23.89
N THR A 19 -6.09 14.37 23.51
CA THR A 19 -5.24 13.67 22.54
C THR A 19 -5.41 14.37 21.19
N ALA A 20 -4.46 15.24 20.86
CA ALA A 20 -4.30 15.75 19.49
C ALA A 20 -4.06 14.55 18.58
N VAL A 21 -5.11 14.09 17.91
CA VAL A 21 -4.99 13.15 16.79
C VAL A 21 -4.20 13.91 15.74
N GLY A 22 -2.94 13.52 15.55
CA GLY A 22 -2.05 14.18 14.62
C GLY A 22 -2.66 14.19 13.23
N ALA A 23 -2.86 15.40 12.70
CA ALA A 23 -3.25 15.63 11.32
C ALA A 23 -2.18 15.02 10.40
N GLU A 24 -2.50 13.92 9.74
CA GLU A 24 -1.58 13.29 8.79
C GLU A 24 -1.66 14.07 7.48
N SER A 25 -0.52 14.53 6.98
CA SER A 25 -0.46 15.19 5.67
C SER A 25 -0.32 14.15 4.56
N GLY A 26 -0.83 14.45 3.38
CA GLY A 26 -0.76 13.61 2.20
C GLY A 26 -0.70 14.43 0.93
N LYS A 27 -0.27 13.79 -0.15
CA LYS A 27 -0.17 14.38 -1.48
C LYS A 27 -0.96 13.55 -2.48
N VAL A 28 -1.80 14.21 -3.26
CA VAL A 28 -2.58 13.56 -4.31
C VAL A 28 -1.63 13.13 -5.44
N LEU A 29 -1.64 11.85 -5.79
CA LEU A 29 -0.77 11.29 -6.82
C LEU A 29 -1.27 11.63 -8.23
N ARG A 30 -2.59 11.61 -8.43
CA ARG A 30 -3.26 11.79 -9.72
C ARG A 30 -4.57 12.54 -9.54
N ALA A 31 -5.01 13.27 -10.56
CA ALA A 31 -6.28 13.98 -10.51
C ALA A 31 -7.43 13.02 -10.21
N CYS A 32 -8.26 13.34 -9.21
CA CYS A 32 -9.33 12.46 -8.77
C CYS A 32 -10.53 13.23 -8.20
N ALA A 33 -11.69 12.61 -8.30
CA ALA A 33 -12.93 13.13 -7.75
C ALA A 33 -13.01 12.90 -6.22
N ILE A 34 -13.52 13.92 -5.52
CA ILE A 34 -13.93 13.82 -4.11
C ILE A 34 -15.38 13.31 -4.07
N HIS A 35 -15.63 12.32 -3.22
CA HIS A 35 -16.95 11.72 -3.01
C HIS A 35 -17.49 12.07 -1.62
N GLU A 36 -18.81 12.14 -1.47
CA GLU A 36 -19.43 12.42 -0.17
C GLU A 36 -19.28 11.25 0.83
N LYS A 37 -19.19 10.01 0.31
CA LYS A 37 -19.16 8.76 1.09
C LYS A 37 -18.11 7.79 0.54
N PRO A 38 -17.61 6.83 1.35
CA PRO A 38 -16.56 5.88 0.95
C PRO A 38 -17.09 4.72 0.09
N PHE A 39 -17.74 5.02 -1.04
CA PHE A 39 -18.14 4.02 -2.03
C PHE A 39 -18.20 4.64 -3.45
N LEU A 40 -18.13 3.78 -4.47
CA LEU A 40 -17.92 4.20 -5.87
C LEU A 40 -19.07 4.99 -6.48
N GLU A 41 -20.29 4.65 -6.10
CA GLU A 41 -21.53 5.24 -6.61
C GLU A 41 -21.94 6.50 -5.81
N ALA A 42 -21.09 6.97 -4.90
CA ALA A 42 -21.41 8.13 -4.07
C ALA A 42 -21.37 9.40 -4.91
N SER A 43 -22.22 10.38 -4.55
CA SER A 43 -22.23 11.69 -5.19
C SER A 43 -20.85 12.33 -5.15
N LYS A 44 -20.41 12.81 -6.31
CA LYS A 44 -19.18 13.57 -6.47
C LYS A 44 -19.39 14.99 -5.93
N THR A 45 -18.60 15.37 -4.94
CA THR A 45 -18.65 16.69 -4.27
C THR A 45 -17.64 17.67 -4.87
N GLY A 46 -16.61 17.18 -5.56
CA GLY A 46 -15.60 18.04 -6.20
C GLY A 46 -14.50 17.25 -6.91
N ASP A 47 -13.46 17.96 -7.30
CA ASP A 47 -12.26 17.41 -7.94
C ASP A 47 -11.01 17.92 -7.23
N LEU A 48 -9.98 17.07 -7.21
CA LEU A 48 -8.63 17.42 -6.77
C LEU A 48 -7.66 17.18 -7.91
N ASP A 49 -6.80 18.16 -8.15
CA ASP A 49 -5.72 18.04 -9.11
C ASP A 49 -4.60 17.12 -8.60
N ALA A 50 -3.86 16.55 -9.54
CA ALA A 50 -2.63 15.83 -9.22
C ALA A 50 -1.66 16.75 -8.47
N GLN A 51 -0.85 16.17 -7.58
CA GLN A 51 0.16 16.86 -6.78
C GLN A 51 -0.38 17.86 -5.74
N THR A 52 -1.71 17.92 -5.53
CA THR A 52 -2.31 18.74 -4.47
C THR A 52 -1.97 18.19 -3.08
N ASP A 53 -1.54 19.07 -2.17
CA ASP A 53 -1.36 18.73 -0.76
C ASP A 53 -2.71 18.72 -0.04
N VAL A 54 -2.94 17.67 0.74
CA VAL A 54 -4.20 17.41 1.45
C VAL A 54 -3.92 16.92 2.86
N GLU A 55 -4.81 17.23 3.78
CA GLU A 55 -4.82 16.68 5.13
C GLU A 55 -5.70 15.43 5.15
N ILE A 56 -5.22 14.35 5.75
CA ILE A 56 -5.94 13.07 5.89
C ILE A 56 -6.63 13.08 7.25
N LEU A 57 -7.96 13.01 7.24
CA LEU A 57 -8.80 13.07 8.44
C LEU A 57 -9.16 11.68 8.95
N ALA A 58 -9.47 10.75 8.04
CA ALA A 58 -9.94 9.41 8.37
C ALA A 58 -9.64 8.41 7.25
N ARG A 59 -9.67 7.12 7.58
CA ARG A 59 -9.48 6.01 6.64
C ARG A 59 -10.61 5.00 6.78
N ASN A 60 -11.15 4.53 5.66
CA ASN A 60 -12.19 3.51 5.63
C ASN A 60 -11.92 2.53 4.47
N GLY A 61 -11.28 1.41 4.77
CA GLY A 61 -10.91 0.41 3.77
C GLY A 61 -10.08 1.01 2.63
N GLY A 62 -10.60 0.92 1.40
CA GLY A 62 -9.98 1.48 0.19
C GLY A 62 -10.16 3.00 0.00
N TRP A 63 -10.69 3.70 1.00
CA TRP A 63 -11.00 5.12 0.96
C TRP A 63 -10.31 5.90 2.06
N MET A 64 -10.03 7.17 1.78
CA MET A 64 -9.47 8.14 2.72
C MET A 64 -10.30 9.40 2.68
N GLN A 65 -10.66 9.91 3.85
CA GLN A 65 -11.27 11.23 3.97
C GLN A 65 -10.16 12.27 4.00
N VAL A 66 -10.19 13.19 3.06
CA VAL A 66 -9.18 14.23 2.89
C VAL A 66 -9.80 15.62 2.96
N ARG A 67 -9.01 16.59 3.41
CA ARG A 67 -9.30 18.02 3.38
C ARG A 67 -8.25 18.73 2.54
N SER A 68 -8.69 19.40 1.48
CA SER A 68 -7.82 20.27 0.68
C SER A 68 -7.52 21.57 1.42
N ALA A 69 -6.41 22.23 1.10
CA ALA A 69 -6.11 23.60 1.52
C ALA A 69 -7.23 24.59 1.12
N ALA A 70 -7.98 24.30 0.05
CA ALA A 70 -9.16 25.07 -0.37
C ALA A 70 -10.40 24.82 0.52
N GLY A 71 -10.29 24.01 1.59
CA GLY A 71 -11.38 23.69 2.51
C GLY A 71 -12.32 22.56 2.07
N GLN A 72 -12.16 22.06 0.84
CA GLN A 72 -12.96 20.94 0.32
C GLN A 72 -12.67 19.67 1.12
N THR A 73 -13.71 19.01 1.60
CA THR A 73 -13.59 17.79 2.41
C THR A 73 -14.41 16.67 1.79
N GLY A 74 -13.85 15.47 1.71
CA GLY A 74 -14.59 14.27 1.32
C GLY A 74 -13.71 13.06 1.12
N TRP A 75 -14.26 12.02 0.52
CA TRP A 75 -13.64 10.71 0.37
C TRP A 75 -12.98 10.55 -1.01
N VAL A 76 -11.74 10.11 -0.99
CA VAL A 76 -10.95 9.76 -2.18
C VAL A 76 -10.41 8.36 -2.04
N ARG A 77 -10.06 7.71 -3.17
CA ARG A 77 -9.46 6.38 -3.11
C ARG A 77 -8.06 6.44 -2.48
N LEU A 78 -7.77 5.48 -1.60
CA LEU A 78 -6.49 5.31 -0.93
C LEU A 78 -5.30 5.34 -1.92
N LEU A 79 -5.43 4.65 -3.06
CA LEU A 79 -4.40 4.59 -4.09
C LEU A 79 -4.09 5.92 -4.81
N ASN A 80 -4.94 6.93 -4.65
CA ASN A 80 -4.73 8.25 -5.23
C ASN A 80 -4.02 9.21 -4.26
N VAL A 81 -3.81 8.83 -3.00
CA VAL A 81 -3.17 9.68 -1.99
C VAL A 81 -1.92 9.00 -1.47
N GLN A 82 -0.80 9.70 -1.57
CA GLN A 82 0.45 9.33 -0.92
C GLN A 82 0.50 10.00 0.45
N PRO A 83 0.36 9.27 1.56
CA PRO A 83 0.59 9.86 2.88
C PRO A 83 2.05 10.33 2.98
N VAL A 84 2.21 11.56 3.44
CA VAL A 84 3.50 12.17 3.76
C VAL A 84 3.60 12.13 5.27
N SER A 85 4.29 11.13 5.79
CA SER A 85 4.65 11.08 7.20
C SER A 85 5.67 12.17 7.47
N THR A 86 5.22 13.39 7.76
CA THR A 86 6.07 14.36 8.44
C THR A 86 6.38 13.72 9.78
N GLU A 87 7.64 13.32 9.96
CA GLU A 87 8.12 12.83 11.24
C GLU A 87 7.84 13.93 12.26
N ALA A 88 6.72 13.78 12.98
CA ALA A 88 6.38 14.66 14.07
C ALA A 88 7.52 14.50 15.07
N SER A 89 8.43 15.48 15.07
CA SER A 89 9.41 15.69 16.12
C SER A 89 8.64 16.12 17.37
N ALA A 90 7.83 15.21 17.92
CA ALA A 90 7.17 15.33 19.20
C ALA A 90 8.09 14.66 20.21
N GLY A 91 8.62 15.48 21.11
CA GLY A 91 9.72 15.16 22.00
C GLY A 91 9.55 13.87 22.80
N SER A 92 10.70 13.25 23.06
CA SER A 92 11.00 12.39 24.20
C SER A 92 9.86 11.50 24.67
N SER A 93 9.80 10.28 24.14
CA SER A 93 9.40 9.14 24.97
C SER A 93 9.80 7.83 24.33
N LEU A 94 10.55 7.05 25.10
CA LEU A 94 10.81 5.61 24.93
C LEU A 94 9.53 4.80 24.59
N LEU A 95 8.34 5.32 24.88
CA LEU A 95 7.04 4.76 24.47
C LEU A 95 6.73 4.88 22.96
N GLY A 96 7.29 5.86 22.23
CA GLY A 96 7.05 6.01 20.78
C GLY A 96 7.70 4.90 19.95
N GLY A 97 8.81 4.34 20.42
CA GLY A 97 9.47 3.18 19.80
C GLY A 97 8.65 1.89 19.93
N LEU A 98 7.96 1.72 21.06
CA LEU A 98 7.07 0.57 21.30
C LEU A 98 5.75 0.69 20.53
N ALA A 99 5.22 1.91 20.36
CA ALA A 99 4.05 2.16 19.52
C ALA A 99 4.32 1.89 18.02
N LYS A 100 5.54 2.16 17.54
CA LYS A 100 5.97 1.76 16.18
C LYS A 100 5.98 0.25 15.99
N LEU A 101 6.33 -0.52 17.02
CA LEU A 101 6.29 -1.99 16.98
C LEU A 101 4.86 -2.55 16.97
N GLY A 102 3.92 -1.89 17.67
CA GLY A 102 2.49 -2.25 17.65
C GLY A 102 1.79 -1.94 16.32
N ASN A 103 2.17 -0.85 15.65
CA ASN A 103 1.60 -0.50 14.33
C ASN A 103 2.21 -1.32 13.18
N VAL A 104 3.38 -1.96 13.34
CA VAL A 104 3.95 -2.83 12.29
C VAL A 104 3.06 -4.04 11.97
N ALA A 105 2.18 -4.43 12.90
CA ALA A 105 1.22 -5.52 12.72
C ALA A 105 -0.14 -5.07 12.13
N SER A 106 -0.48 -3.78 12.19
CA SER A 106 -1.80 -3.25 11.75
C SER A 106 -1.69 -2.40 10.48
N THR A 107 -0.56 -1.72 10.29
CA THR A 107 -0.21 -1.08 9.02
C THR A 107 0.72 -2.03 8.29
N GLY A 108 0.13 -2.88 7.45
CA GLY A 108 0.90 -3.72 6.55
C GLY A 108 1.87 -2.84 5.76
N SER A 109 3.16 -2.98 6.09
CA SER A 109 4.32 -2.56 5.32
C SER A 109 4.06 -1.56 4.18
N THR A 110 4.24 -0.27 4.46
CA THR A 110 4.73 0.69 3.45
C THR A 110 6.24 0.49 3.21
N GLY A 111 6.79 -0.68 3.52
CA GLY A 111 8.05 -1.16 2.98
C GLY A 111 7.76 -1.84 1.66
N THR A 112 8.05 -1.13 0.56
CA THR A 112 8.45 -1.73 -0.73
C THR A 112 7.70 -3.02 -1.07
N THR A 113 6.47 -2.90 -1.55
CA THR A 113 5.94 -3.95 -2.42
C THR A 113 6.84 -3.98 -3.66
N ALA A 114 7.81 -4.89 -3.63
CA ALA A 114 8.68 -5.26 -4.74
C ALA A 114 7.81 -5.89 -5.84
N THR A 115 7.03 -5.07 -6.53
CA THR A 115 6.45 -5.42 -7.82
C THR A 115 7.47 -4.99 -8.86
N THR A 116 8.11 -6.01 -9.45
CA THR A 116 8.88 -6.04 -10.69
C THR A 116 9.03 -4.67 -11.39
N GLY A 117 10.11 -3.97 -11.10
CA GLY A 117 10.40 -2.69 -11.76
C GLY A 117 11.45 -1.88 -11.02
N ALA A 118 12.71 -2.32 -11.12
CA ALA A 118 13.93 -1.53 -11.01
C ALA A 118 13.85 -0.22 -10.18
N LYS A 119 13.71 -0.33 -8.86
CA LYS A 119 14.20 0.73 -7.96
C LYS A 119 15.39 0.17 -7.22
N GLY A 120 16.58 0.43 -7.77
CA GLY A 120 17.87 0.02 -7.19
C GLY A 120 18.81 -0.74 -8.12
N ILE A 121 18.45 -0.95 -9.40
CA ILE A 121 19.32 -1.60 -10.38
C ILE A 121 19.61 -0.56 -11.47
N SER A 122 20.86 -0.10 -11.55
CA SER A 122 21.28 0.90 -12.55
C SER A 122 21.48 0.22 -13.91
N GLN A 123 21.45 0.98 -15.00
CA GLN A 123 21.71 0.46 -16.36
C GLN A 123 23.07 -0.26 -16.45
N GLU A 124 24.08 0.24 -15.75
CA GLU A 124 25.40 -0.38 -15.61
C GLU A 124 25.36 -1.74 -14.87
N ASP A 125 24.57 -1.85 -13.80
CA ASP A 125 24.43 -3.10 -13.03
C ASP A 125 23.73 -4.18 -13.85
N LEU A 126 22.79 -3.79 -14.72
CA LEU A 126 22.14 -4.69 -15.69
C LEU A 126 23.12 -5.14 -16.78
N ALA A 127 24.00 -4.25 -17.25
CA ALA A 127 25.01 -4.58 -18.26
C ALA A 127 26.10 -5.52 -17.72
N GLN A 128 26.40 -5.43 -16.42
CA GLN A 128 27.38 -6.28 -15.74
C GLN A 128 26.75 -7.50 -15.02
N ALA A 129 25.43 -7.64 -15.07
CA ALA A 129 24.74 -8.76 -14.43
C ALA A 129 25.17 -10.09 -15.07
N GLN A 130 25.87 -10.92 -14.30
CA GLN A 130 26.27 -12.25 -14.75
C GLN A 130 25.30 -13.32 -14.21
N PRO A 131 24.94 -14.32 -15.04
CA PRO A 131 24.08 -15.41 -14.59
C PRO A 131 24.80 -16.29 -13.57
N SER A 132 24.19 -16.46 -12.38
CA SER A 132 24.69 -17.38 -11.35
C SER A 132 24.26 -18.81 -11.69
N LEU A 133 25.14 -19.56 -12.35
CA LEU A 133 24.89 -20.96 -12.72
C LEU A 133 24.71 -21.88 -11.51
N THR A 134 25.33 -21.56 -10.37
CA THR A 134 25.17 -22.30 -9.12
C THR A 134 23.75 -22.18 -8.56
N GLU A 135 23.13 -21.00 -8.67
CA GLU A 135 21.74 -20.81 -8.26
C GLU A 135 20.75 -21.42 -9.27
N LEU A 136 21.10 -21.42 -10.57
CA LEU A 136 20.34 -22.13 -11.59
C LEU A 136 20.29 -23.64 -11.30
N ALA A 137 21.40 -24.26 -10.93
CA ALA A 137 21.45 -25.68 -10.56
C ALA A 137 20.60 -26.00 -9.31
N LYS A 138 20.52 -25.07 -8.34
CA LYS A 138 19.63 -25.21 -7.18
C LYS A 138 18.15 -25.11 -7.59
N LEU A 139 17.83 -24.23 -8.54
CA LEU A 139 16.48 -24.07 -9.08
C LEU A 139 16.03 -25.30 -9.88
N GLU A 140 16.92 -25.91 -10.66
CA GLU A 140 16.67 -27.17 -11.37
C GLU A 140 16.37 -28.33 -10.40
N GLY A 141 16.94 -28.30 -9.20
CA GLY A 141 16.64 -29.24 -8.12
C GLY A 141 15.28 -29.05 -7.45
N LEU A 142 14.55 -27.98 -7.77
CA LEU A 142 13.20 -27.68 -7.27
C LEU A 142 12.16 -27.84 -8.39
N PRO A 143 11.84 -29.08 -8.83
CA PRO A 143 10.81 -29.27 -9.83
C PRO A 143 9.46 -28.78 -9.26
N SER A 144 8.88 -27.76 -9.88
CA SER A 144 7.47 -27.45 -9.71
C SER A 144 6.66 -28.58 -10.36
N SER A 145 6.44 -29.64 -9.60
CA SER A 145 5.75 -30.82 -10.12
C SER A 145 4.30 -30.46 -10.45
N ALA A 146 3.86 -30.76 -11.67
CA ALA A 146 2.46 -30.66 -12.06
C ALA A 146 1.53 -31.40 -11.07
N ALA A 147 2.04 -32.43 -10.39
CA ALA A 147 1.31 -33.13 -9.33
C ALA A 147 1.06 -32.25 -8.08
N ASN A 148 2.03 -31.43 -7.67
CA ASN A 148 1.85 -30.46 -6.58
C ASN A 148 0.85 -29.37 -6.97
N GLY A 149 0.90 -28.89 -8.22
CA GLY A 149 -0.09 -27.95 -8.75
C GLY A 149 -1.52 -28.52 -8.71
N ARG A 150 -1.71 -29.78 -9.15
CA ARG A 150 -3.02 -30.45 -9.09
C ARG A 150 -3.51 -30.67 -7.66
N ARG A 151 -2.62 -31.06 -6.73
CA ARG A 151 -2.95 -31.23 -5.31
C ARG A 151 -3.39 -29.92 -4.68
N HIS A 152 -2.66 -28.84 -4.94
CA HIS A 152 -3.02 -27.51 -4.45
C HIS A 152 -4.38 -27.06 -5.02
N ALA A 153 -4.60 -27.25 -6.33
CA ALA A 153 -5.88 -26.97 -6.96
C ALA A 153 -7.04 -27.77 -6.35
N ALA A 154 -6.84 -29.05 -6.06
CA ALA A 154 -7.84 -29.90 -5.41
C ALA A 154 -8.15 -29.42 -3.97
N ASN A 155 -7.12 -29.10 -3.19
CA ASN A 155 -7.29 -28.62 -1.80
C ASN A 155 -8.03 -27.28 -1.72
N HIS A 156 -7.82 -26.41 -2.71
CA HIS A 156 -8.45 -25.08 -2.76
C HIS A 156 -9.66 -25.02 -3.70
N GLN A 157 -10.17 -26.17 -4.15
CA GLN A 157 -11.35 -26.28 -5.03
C GLN A 157 -11.25 -25.38 -6.28
N LEU A 158 -10.03 -25.20 -6.79
CA LEU A 158 -9.76 -24.36 -7.95
C LEU A 158 -10.26 -25.08 -9.20
N ARG A 159 -10.97 -24.35 -10.06
CA ARG A 159 -11.41 -24.86 -11.36
C ARG A 159 -10.37 -24.54 -12.41
N ALA A 160 -9.98 -25.55 -13.19
CA ALA A 160 -9.14 -25.33 -14.36
C ALA A 160 -9.89 -24.45 -15.36
N GLN A 161 -9.31 -23.31 -15.70
CA GLN A 161 -9.77 -22.49 -16.82
C GLN A 161 -8.71 -22.54 -17.90
N VAL A 162 -9.10 -22.98 -19.09
CA VAL A 162 -8.26 -22.89 -20.29
C VAL A 162 -8.41 -21.46 -20.79
N SER A 163 -7.46 -20.59 -20.46
CA SER A 163 -7.35 -19.30 -21.11
C SER A 163 -6.74 -19.49 -22.50
N GLU A 164 -7.28 -18.79 -23.49
CA GLU A 164 -6.66 -18.66 -24.81
C GLU A 164 -5.18 -18.30 -24.62
N PRO A 165 -4.23 -19.04 -25.24
CA PRO A 165 -2.84 -18.66 -25.19
C PRO A 165 -2.71 -17.23 -25.69
N LEU A 166 -2.10 -16.35 -24.90
CA LEU A 166 -1.74 -15.02 -25.36
C LEU A 166 -0.90 -15.20 -26.63
N ASP A 167 -1.43 -14.81 -27.77
CA ASP A 167 -0.74 -14.88 -29.05
C ASP A 167 0.59 -14.15 -28.90
N PRO A 168 1.75 -14.83 -28.98
CA PRO A 168 3.01 -14.14 -28.98
C PRO A 168 3.06 -13.32 -30.27
N ARG A 169 2.83 -12.01 -30.15
CA ARG A 169 2.89 -11.03 -31.24
C ARG A 169 3.91 -11.46 -32.32
N PRO A 170 3.53 -11.53 -33.62
CA PRO A 170 4.47 -11.83 -34.68
C PRO A 170 5.50 -10.69 -34.75
N GLY A 171 6.69 -10.98 -34.24
CA GLY A 171 7.79 -10.03 -34.11
C GLY A 171 9.09 -10.78 -33.94
N GLU A 172 9.56 -11.36 -35.04
CA GLU A 172 10.98 -11.52 -35.37
C GLU A 172 11.88 -12.17 -34.31
N ARG A 173 11.80 -13.50 -34.18
CA ARG A 173 13.02 -14.27 -33.86
C ARG A 173 13.85 -14.38 -35.12
N GLY A 174 14.76 -13.43 -35.28
CA GLY A 174 15.83 -13.47 -36.28
C GLY A 174 16.55 -14.82 -36.25
N THR A 175 16.60 -15.42 -37.44
CA THR A 175 17.53 -16.43 -37.94
C THR A 175 18.84 -16.60 -37.14
N ASN A 176 19.05 -17.76 -36.52
CA ASN A 176 20.26 -18.58 -36.68
C ASN A 176 20.22 -19.83 -35.79
N ALA A 177 20.20 -21.02 -36.39
CA ALA A 177 20.89 -22.23 -35.90
C ALA A 177 20.60 -23.41 -36.85
N THR A 178 21.50 -23.58 -37.82
CA THR A 178 22.05 -24.84 -38.34
C THR A 178 21.21 -26.11 -38.22
N ALA A 179 20.72 -26.58 -39.38
CA ALA A 179 20.32 -27.97 -39.59
C ALA A 179 21.57 -28.89 -39.63
N PRO A 180 21.60 -30.03 -38.94
CA PRO A 180 22.50 -31.11 -39.31
C PRO A 180 21.93 -31.82 -40.54
N GLN A 181 22.67 -31.78 -41.64
CA GLN A 181 22.48 -32.73 -42.73
C GLN A 181 22.85 -34.13 -42.23
N GLN A 182 21.97 -35.10 -42.45
CA GLN A 182 22.29 -36.44 -42.95
C GLN A 182 21.10 -36.96 -43.78
#